data_AF-A0A2V5WY69-F1
#
_entry.id   AF-A0A2V5WY69-F1
#
_cell.length_a   1.000
_cell.length_b   1.000
_cell.length_c   1.000
_cell.angle_alpha   90.00
_cell.angle_beta   90.00
_cell.angle_gamma   90.00
#
_symmetry.space_group_name_H-M   'P 1'
#
loop_
_entity.id
_entity.type
_entity.pdbx_description
1 polymer ?
#
loop_
_entity_poly.entity_id
_entity_poly.type
_entity_poly.pdbx_seq_one_letter_code
_entity_poly.pdbx_strand_id
1 'polypeptide(L)'
;MKKRVGCLILIALLATTAFGAQLTLNKGDHICYLGNALADRMQHDAWLETLLYARFPRLDLVFRNLAASGDEVATWHRSENFGSRDEWLTRTKADVIFAFYGFNESFKGPGGMDKFKSDLDKFLKDARTQNYSGKGAPRVVLFSPIANEKINDPDLPDPKANNSNLELYTAAMADVAKANDVLFVDLFTVSQRLYAEAAKQGHSLTFNTFLLTEAGNQALAPEIFEALFNEPAPKDHLEKLRAAVTDKCNEWHARYRTVDGYNVYGGRSKLTFPRAGKESPMISNYDVMQEEMAQRDVKTENRDKRIWAVAQGGDIKVDDSVLPLVDTLESNKQDVSPYLDPEEAIHHMTLAEGCKASLFASEKQFPELVNPVQMNFDTKGRLWVAAWRNYPERTPTSKTGDSLLIFEDTNGDGKADKVIHFLDGLNCPTGFQFYKDGVLVMQAPDLWFVRDTNGDDHADWKERVLMGMDSADSHHTANSMVLDPGGATYLSDGVFHRTQVETPDGPVRNMDACIYRFEPRTYKFERYVPYGFANPHGRVFDYWGTDIITDATGNNSYFAPAFSGHLEYPAKHAHMKEFWERPSRPCPGTGLIYSRHFPDDWQGNFLDCNVIGFQGIFRVKVSEDGSG
;
A
#
# COMPACT_ATOMS: atom_id res chain seq x y z
N MET A 1 -51.97 -20.80 48.66
CA MET A 1 -50.50 -20.60 48.54
C MET A 1 -50.01 -21.56 47.45
N LYS A 2 -49.39 -21.20 46.33
CA LYS A 2 -48.70 -19.99 45.86
C LYS A 2 -49.03 -19.78 44.37
N LYS A 3 -49.01 -18.51 43.98
CA LYS A 3 -49.30 -17.96 42.65
C LYS A 3 -48.33 -18.51 41.59
N ARG A 4 -48.86 -18.86 40.41
CA ARG A 4 -48.09 -18.89 39.15
C ARG A 4 -47.85 -17.45 38.73
N VAL A 5 -46.60 -17.00 38.81
CA VAL A 5 -46.17 -15.73 38.22
C VAL A 5 -45.54 -16.07 36.87
N GLY A 6 -46.13 -15.55 35.81
CA GLY A 6 -45.59 -15.63 34.46
C GLY A 6 -44.30 -14.82 34.37
N CYS A 7 -43.29 -15.39 33.73
CA CYS A 7 -42.14 -14.65 33.26
C CYS A 7 -42.44 -14.25 31.81
N LEU A 8 -42.84 -13.00 31.59
CA LEU A 8 -42.80 -12.40 30.27
C LEU A 8 -41.34 -12.30 29.86
N ILE A 9 -40.98 -13.03 28.81
CA ILE A 9 -39.73 -12.85 28.09
C ILE A 9 -39.77 -11.44 27.49
N LEU A 10 -38.86 -10.59 27.96
CA LEU A 10 -38.60 -9.28 27.40
C LEU A 10 -38.16 -9.49 25.94
N ILE A 11 -38.96 -9.00 25.00
CA ILE A 11 -38.59 -8.89 23.59
C ILE A 11 -37.34 -8.02 23.54
N ALA A 12 -36.28 -8.54 22.93
CA ALA A 12 -35.04 -7.81 22.68
C ALA A 12 -35.37 -6.49 22.00
N LEU A 13 -35.00 -5.37 22.62
CA LEU A 13 -34.90 -4.11 21.90
C LEU A 13 -33.89 -4.35 20.77
N LEU A 14 -34.35 -4.26 19.52
CA LEU A 14 -33.48 -4.04 18.37
C LEU A 14 -32.65 -2.79 18.70
N ALA A 15 -31.37 -2.98 19.04
CA ALA A 15 -30.43 -1.88 19.14
C ALA A 15 -30.40 -1.20 17.77
N THR A 16 -30.85 0.04 17.70
CA THR A 16 -30.82 0.83 16.47
C THR A 16 -29.36 1.04 16.08
N THR A 17 -28.94 0.46 14.96
CA THR A 17 -27.56 0.48 14.43
C THR A 17 -27.18 1.82 13.77
N ALA A 18 -28.13 2.75 13.69
CA ALA A 18 -27.92 4.14 13.29
C ALA A 18 -28.95 5.05 13.94
N PHE A 19 -28.63 6.35 14.03
CA PHE A 19 -29.58 7.40 14.40
C PHE A 19 -29.29 8.70 13.63
N GLY A 20 -30.33 9.54 13.52
CA GLY A 20 -30.32 10.76 12.71
C GLY A 20 -31.28 10.64 11.53
N ALA A 21 -31.44 11.72 10.75
CA ALA A 21 -32.23 11.68 9.53
C ALA A 21 -31.58 10.73 8.51
N GLN A 22 -32.39 9.87 7.87
CA GLN A 22 -31.90 8.95 6.85
C GLN A 22 -31.25 9.71 5.68
N LEU A 23 -30.23 9.10 5.10
CA LEU A 23 -29.53 9.69 3.97
C LEU A 23 -30.46 9.72 2.74
N THR A 24 -30.58 10.89 2.12
CA THR A 24 -31.19 11.01 0.80
C THR A 24 -30.11 11.28 -0.23
N LEU A 25 -30.10 10.50 -1.30
CA LEU A 25 -29.24 10.69 -2.47
C LEU A 25 -30.02 11.33 -3.61
N ASN A 26 -29.39 12.28 -4.29
CA ASN A 26 -29.93 13.00 -5.42
C ASN A 26 -29.22 12.57 -6.71
N LYS A 27 -29.87 12.88 -7.84
CA LYS A 27 -29.27 12.63 -9.15
C LYS A 27 -27.98 13.44 -9.32
N GLY A 28 -26.90 12.77 -9.73
CA GLY A 28 -25.59 13.35 -9.95
C GLY A 28 -24.84 13.71 -8.68
N ASP A 29 -25.20 13.11 -7.53
CA ASP A 29 -24.43 13.27 -6.29
C ASP A 29 -23.03 12.65 -6.44
N HIS A 30 -22.04 13.39 -5.95
CA HIS A 30 -20.68 12.90 -5.75
C HIS A 30 -20.47 12.52 -4.27
N ILE A 31 -20.27 11.23 -4.01
CA ILE A 31 -20.02 10.67 -2.69
C ILE A 31 -18.52 10.48 -2.51
N CYS A 32 -17.95 11.14 -1.50
CA CYS A 32 -16.53 11.03 -1.17
C CYS A 32 -16.33 10.28 0.14
N TYR A 33 -15.46 9.26 0.14
CA TYR A 33 -15.01 8.60 1.37
C TYR A 33 -13.83 9.35 1.95
N LEU A 34 -13.84 9.54 3.27
CA LEU A 34 -12.71 10.02 4.06
C LEU A 34 -12.50 9.06 5.22
N GLY A 35 -11.25 8.86 5.61
CA GLY A 35 -10.96 8.08 6.80
C GLY A 35 -9.73 7.20 6.69
N ASN A 36 -9.67 6.30 7.66
CA ASN A 36 -8.57 5.38 7.94
C ASN A 36 -8.62 4.10 7.06
N ALA A 37 -7.87 3.07 7.44
CA ALA A 37 -7.71 1.85 6.64
C ALA A 37 -9.04 1.13 6.34
N LEU A 38 -10.08 1.24 7.19
CA LEU A 38 -11.38 0.64 6.90
C LEU A 38 -12.00 1.22 5.63
N ALA A 39 -12.01 2.55 5.51
CA ALA A 39 -12.55 3.24 4.34
C ALA A 39 -11.66 3.03 3.11
N ASP A 40 -10.33 3.11 3.29
CA ASP A 40 -9.35 2.87 2.22
C ASP A 40 -9.57 1.48 1.59
N ARG A 41 -9.74 0.46 2.43
CA ARG A 41 -9.88 -0.94 1.99
C ARG A 41 -11.18 -1.26 1.26
N MET A 42 -12.29 -0.57 1.58
CA MET A 42 -13.60 -0.83 0.97
C MET A 42 -13.60 -0.72 -0.56
N GLN A 43 -12.71 0.09 -1.14
CA GLN A 43 -12.65 0.26 -2.60
C GLN A 43 -12.09 -0.97 -3.34
N HIS A 44 -11.35 -1.85 -2.66
CA HIS A 44 -10.72 -3.01 -3.29
C HIS A 44 -11.70 -4.16 -3.52
N ASP A 45 -12.75 -4.28 -2.69
CA ASP A 45 -13.81 -5.28 -2.85
C ASP A 45 -15.13 -4.68 -3.38
N ALA A 46 -15.30 -3.37 -3.20
CA ALA A 46 -16.35 -2.51 -3.75
C ALA A 46 -17.81 -2.90 -3.43
N TRP A 47 -18.05 -3.64 -2.35
CA TRP A 47 -19.38 -4.14 -2.00
C TRP A 47 -20.39 -3.02 -1.70
N LEU A 48 -20.05 -2.04 -0.86
CA LEU A 48 -20.99 -0.96 -0.49
C LEU A 48 -21.41 -0.13 -1.70
N GLU A 49 -20.46 0.32 -2.51
CA GLU A 49 -20.75 1.07 -3.74
C GLU A 49 -21.64 0.27 -4.71
N THR A 50 -21.39 -1.03 -4.83
CA THR A 50 -22.20 -1.93 -5.67
C THR A 50 -23.66 -1.94 -5.22
N LEU A 51 -23.92 -2.05 -3.91
CA LEU A 51 -25.29 -2.02 -3.37
C LEU A 51 -25.97 -0.67 -3.63
N LEU A 52 -25.24 0.43 -3.52
CA LEU A 52 -25.77 1.78 -3.81
C LEU A 52 -26.14 1.94 -5.28
N TYR A 53 -25.29 1.48 -6.20
CA TYR A 53 -25.59 1.51 -7.64
C TYR A 53 -26.76 0.57 -8.00
N ALA A 54 -26.83 -0.62 -7.40
CA ALA A 54 -27.92 -1.56 -7.62
C ALA A 54 -29.27 -0.98 -7.16
N ARG A 55 -29.28 -0.28 -6.02
CA ARG A 55 -30.51 0.33 -5.49
C ARG A 55 -30.93 1.58 -6.25
N PHE A 56 -29.96 2.40 -6.69
CA PHE A 56 -30.18 3.72 -7.26
C PHE A 56 -29.66 3.84 -8.71
N PRO A 57 -30.08 2.96 -9.64
CA PRO A 57 -29.46 2.82 -10.96
C PRO A 57 -29.63 4.04 -11.88
N ARG A 58 -30.55 4.96 -11.53
CA ARG A 58 -30.91 6.15 -12.33
C ARG A 58 -30.48 7.47 -11.68
N LEU A 59 -29.72 7.41 -10.59
CA LEU A 59 -29.19 8.60 -9.94
C LEU A 59 -27.84 9.05 -10.49
N ASP A 60 -27.22 8.32 -11.43
CA ASP A 60 -25.94 8.70 -12.04
C ASP A 60 -24.88 9.11 -10.99
N LEU A 61 -24.79 8.32 -9.90
CA LEU A 61 -23.92 8.60 -8.76
C LEU A 61 -22.44 8.49 -9.12
N VAL A 62 -21.60 9.30 -8.47
CA VAL A 62 -20.14 9.28 -8.63
C VAL A 62 -19.49 9.01 -7.27
N PHE A 63 -18.63 8.00 -7.17
CA PHE A 63 -17.88 7.73 -5.94
C PHE A 63 -16.39 8.00 -6.11
N ARG A 64 -15.80 8.68 -5.12
CA ARG A 64 -14.36 8.96 -5.04
C ARG A 64 -13.85 8.64 -3.63
N ASN A 65 -12.97 7.65 -3.52
CA ASN A 65 -12.38 7.31 -2.24
C ASN A 65 -11.14 8.17 -1.98
N LEU A 66 -11.18 9.01 -0.95
CA LEU A 66 -10.09 9.90 -0.54
C LEU A 66 -9.46 9.45 0.79
N ALA A 67 -9.83 8.26 1.27
CA ALA A 67 -9.27 7.68 2.48
C ALA A 67 -7.82 7.25 2.28
N ALA A 68 -7.07 7.24 3.37
CA ALA A 68 -5.77 6.62 3.44
C ALA A 68 -5.56 6.02 4.84
N SER A 69 -4.93 4.85 4.88
CA SER A 69 -4.46 4.26 6.13
C SER A 69 -3.72 5.30 7.00
N GLY A 70 -4.04 5.30 8.29
CA GLY A 70 -3.52 6.18 9.34
C GLY A 70 -4.19 7.55 9.48
N ASP A 71 -5.17 7.89 8.63
CA ASP A 71 -5.89 9.16 8.76
C ASP A 71 -6.65 9.26 10.10
N GLU A 72 -6.61 10.45 10.69
CA GLU A 72 -7.41 10.89 11.84
C GLU A 72 -8.20 12.13 11.42
N VAL A 73 -9.23 12.52 12.18
CA VAL A 73 -10.04 13.72 11.88
C VAL A 73 -9.18 14.96 11.61
N ALA A 74 -8.10 15.12 12.39
CA ALA A 74 -7.19 16.25 12.34
C ALA A 74 -5.80 15.89 11.75
N THR A 75 -5.60 14.68 11.23
CA THR A 75 -4.33 14.24 10.65
C THR A 75 -4.52 13.87 9.19
N TRP A 76 -3.83 14.60 8.30
CA TRP A 76 -3.83 14.38 6.85
C TRP A 76 -2.39 14.25 6.37
N HIS A 77 -1.81 13.07 6.52
CA HIS A 77 -0.42 12.83 6.16
C HIS A 77 -0.35 12.41 4.69
N ARG A 78 0.21 13.26 3.84
CA ARG A 78 0.38 13.03 2.40
C ARG A 78 1.73 13.58 1.96
N SER A 79 2.17 13.17 0.76
CA SER A 79 3.35 13.73 0.11
C SER A 79 3.30 15.27 0.03
N GLU A 80 4.48 15.89 -0.05
CA GLU A 80 4.61 17.34 -0.11
C GLU A 80 3.77 17.93 -1.26
N ASN A 81 3.02 19.01 -0.97
CA ASN A 81 2.15 19.72 -1.91
C ASN A 81 1.04 18.87 -2.58
N PHE A 82 0.70 17.70 -2.03
CA PHE A 82 -0.39 16.85 -2.53
C PHE A 82 -1.77 17.54 -2.54
N GLY A 83 -1.95 18.57 -1.71
CA GLY A 83 -3.20 19.27 -1.50
C GLY A 83 -3.89 18.86 -0.21
N SER A 84 -4.64 19.81 0.34
CA SER A 84 -5.46 19.65 1.54
C SER A 84 -6.70 18.79 1.25
N ARG A 85 -7.29 18.25 2.31
CA ARG A 85 -8.58 17.54 2.27
C ARG A 85 -9.66 18.34 1.53
N ASP A 86 -9.78 19.62 1.83
CA ASP A 86 -10.84 20.48 1.27
C ASP A 86 -10.61 20.80 -0.21
N GLU A 87 -9.35 20.94 -0.65
CA GLU A 87 -9.01 21.06 -2.08
C GLU A 87 -9.40 19.79 -2.84
N TRP A 88 -9.14 18.60 -2.27
CA TRP A 88 -9.55 17.34 -2.89
C TRP A 88 -11.06 17.16 -2.94
N LEU A 89 -11.78 17.46 -1.85
CA LEU A 89 -13.25 17.46 -1.84
C LEU A 89 -13.85 18.43 -2.87
N THR A 90 -13.21 19.60 -3.07
CA THR A 90 -13.59 20.55 -4.12
C THR A 90 -13.34 19.97 -5.52
N ARG A 91 -12.16 19.39 -5.76
CA ARG A 91 -11.80 18.76 -7.04
C ARG A 91 -12.77 17.62 -7.40
N THR A 92 -13.16 16.81 -6.42
CA THR A 92 -14.12 15.71 -6.61
C THR A 92 -15.58 16.14 -6.50
N LYS A 93 -15.85 17.43 -6.27
CA LYS A 93 -17.19 18.04 -6.21
C LYS A 93 -18.08 17.39 -5.15
N ALA A 94 -17.57 17.13 -3.95
CA ALA A 94 -18.27 16.36 -2.93
C ALA A 94 -19.65 16.95 -2.56
N ASP A 95 -20.70 16.15 -2.76
CA ASP A 95 -22.09 16.43 -2.34
C ASP A 95 -22.45 15.68 -1.05
N VAL A 96 -21.82 14.51 -0.86
CA VAL A 96 -21.97 13.64 0.31
C VAL A 96 -20.58 13.20 0.77
N ILE A 97 -20.36 13.20 2.07
CA ILE A 97 -19.10 12.76 2.69
C ILE A 97 -19.40 11.58 3.61
N PHE A 98 -18.79 10.44 3.31
CA PHE A 98 -18.75 9.30 4.21
C PHE A 98 -17.45 9.35 5.00
N ALA A 99 -17.54 9.61 6.30
CA ALA A 99 -16.39 9.85 7.17
C ALA A 99 -16.20 8.72 8.20
N PHE A 100 -15.09 8.01 8.09
CA PHE A 100 -14.70 6.88 8.93
C PHE A 100 -13.50 7.25 9.80
N TYR A 101 -13.75 7.57 11.07
CA TYR A 101 -12.72 8.00 12.01
C TYR A 101 -12.85 7.27 13.35
N GLY A 102 -11.91 7.49 14.27
CA GLY A 102 -11.97 7.00 15.64
C GLY A 102 -11.06 5.80 15.91
N PHE A 103 -10.69 5.00 14.90
CA PHE A 103 -9.82 3.83 15.10
C PHE A 103 -8.44 4.28 15.59
N ASN A 104 -7.75 5.10 14.79
CA ASN A 104 -6.42 5.62 15.10
C ASN A 104 -6.41 6.48 16.38
N GLU A 105 -7.46 7.29 16.58
CA GLU A 105 -7.57 8.13 17.76
C GLU A 105 -7.81 7.34 19.04
N SER A 106 -8.42 6.15 18.96
CA SER A 106 -8.76 5.31 20.12
C SER A 106 -7.55 4.82 20.91
N PHE A 107 -6.38 4.73 20.27
CA PHE A 107 -5.13 4.30 20.91
C PHE A 107 -4.59 5.33 21.92
N LYS A 108 -5.11 6.56 21.94
CA LYS A 108 -4.85 7.55 23.02
C LYS A 108 -5.62 7.23 24.31
N GLY A 109 -6.49 6.22 24.28
CA GLY A 109 -7.31 5.79 25.41
C GLY A 109 -8.25 6.88 25.93
N PRO A 110 -8.78 6.75 27.16
CA PRO A 110 -9.69 7.74 27.74
C PRO A 110 -9.14 9.18 27.78
N GLY A 111 -7.81 9.34 27.86
CA GLY A 111 -7.16 10.64 27.90
C GLY A 111 -7.20 11.43 26.58
N GLY A 112 -7.42 10.77 25.44
CA GLY A 112 -7.51 11.43 24.13
C GLY A 112 -8.91 11.92 23.75
N MET A 113 -9.93 11.57 24.54
CA MET A 113 -11.33 11.72 24.15
C MET A 113 -11.77 13.18 23.97
N ASP A 114 -11.37 14.08 24.86
CA ASP A 114 -11.78 15.49 24.78
C ASP A 114 -11.28 16.16 23.50
N LYS A 115 -10.01 15.90 23.15
CA LYS A 115 -9.40 16.40 21.91
C LYS A 115 -10.10 15.81 20.68
N PHE A 116 -10.37 14.51 20.69
CA PHE A 116 -11.08 13.85 19.60
C PHE A 116 -12.49 14.41 19.38
N LYS A 117 -13.28 14.56 20.45
CA LYS A 117 -14.63 15.17 20.39
C LYS A 117 -14.56 16.59 19.81
N SER A 118 -13.60 17.39 20.27
CA SER A 118 -13.39 18.76 19.79
C SER A 118 -13.02 18.81 18.30
N ASP A 119 -12.11 17.94 17.84
CA ASP A 119 -11.69 17.89 16.44
C ASP A 119 -12.83 17.45 15.53
N LEU A 120 -13.59 16.43 15.96
CA LEU A 120 -14.74 15.92 15.21
C LEU A 120 -15.87 16.94 15.11
N ASP A 121 -16.19 17.61 16.21
CA ASP A 121 -17.17 18.70 16.23
C ASP A 121 -16.74 19.84 15.29
N LYS A 122 -15.45 20.22 15.32
CA LYS A 122 -14.91 21.22 14.41
C LYS A 122 -15.04 20.79 12.95
N PHE A 123 -14.67 19.54 12.62
CA PHE A 123 -14.78 19.01 11.25
C PHE A 123 -16.22 19.11 10.73
N LEU A 124 -17.21 18.69 11.53
CA LEU A 124 -18.62 18.74 11.12
C LEU A 124 -19.10 20.19 10.92
N LYS A 125 -18.70 21.12 11.79
CA LYS A 125 -19.03 22.54 11.67
C LYS A 125 -18.37 23.19 10.46
N ASP A 126 -17.10 22.89 10.21
CA ASP A 126 -16.39 23.39 9.03
C ASP A 126 -17.06 22.88 7.76
N ALA A 127 -17.32 21.57 7.66
CA ALA A 127 -17.93 20.95 6.48
C ALA A 127 -19.28 21.61 6.11
N ARG A 128 -20.08 22.02 7.10
CA ARG A 128 -21.36 22.73 6.91
C ARG A 128 -21.24 24.10 6.26
N THR A 129 -20.08 24.73 6.35
CA THR A 129 -19.81 26.03 5.73
C THR A 129 -19.26 25.92 4.31
N GLN A 130 -18.93 24.71 3.86
CA GLN A 130 -18.34 24.48 2.55
C GLN A 130 -19.40 24.33 1.47
N ASN A 131 -18.99 24.46 0.21
CA ASN A 131 -19.81 24.20 -0.96
C ASN A 131 -18.95 23.62 -2.08
N TYR A 132 -18.42 22.42 -1.85
CA TYR A 132 -17.44 21.79 -2.73
C TYR A 132 -17.99 21.51 -4.14
N SER A 133 -19.27 21.14 -4.25
CA SER A 133 -19.91 20.80 -5.52
C SER A 133 -20.58 21.99 -6.23
N GLY A 134 -20.73 23.13 -5.53
CA GLY A 134 -21.57 24.24 -5.97
C GLY A 134 -23.07 24.06 -5.66
N LYS A 135 -23.53 22.88 -5.19
CA LYS A 135 -24.94 22.57 -4.94
C LYS A 135 -25.40 22.82 -3.49
N GLY A 136 -24.51 23.30 -2.62
CA GLY A 136 -24.76 23.56 -1.21
C GLY A 136 -23.79 22.83 -0.29
N ALA A 137 -24.04 22.91 1.01
CA ALA A 137 -23.23 22.21 2.00
C ALA A 137 -23.30 20.68 1.80
N PRO A 138 -22.17 19.96 1.93
CA PRO A 138 -22.16 18.51 1.81
C PRO A 138 -22.96 17.85 2.93
N ARG A 139 -23.67 16.77 2.58
CA ARG A 139 -24.30 15.89 3.57
C ARG A 139 -23.23 14.98 4.15
N VAL A 140 -22.99 15.05 5.45
CA VAL A 140 -21.99 14.22 6.13
C VAL A 140 -22.70 13.03 6.78
N VAL A 141 -22.09 11.84 6.67
CA VAL A 141 -22.43 10.66 7.45
C VAL A 141 -21.19 10.21 8.20
N LEU A 142 -21.33 10.00 9.51
CA LEU A 142 -20.27 9.47 10.36
C LEU A 142 -20.43 7.97 10.55
N PHE A 143 -19.34 7.24 10.34
CA PHE A 143 -19.24 5.81 10.58
C PHE A 143 -18.26 5.58 11.73
N SER A 144 -18.69 4.86 12.77
CA SER A 144 -17.77 4.44 13.82
C SER A 144 -16.72 3.49 13.28
N PRO A 145 -15.62 3.25 14.03
CA PRO A 145 -14.77 2.09 13.78
C PRO A 145 -15.57 0.79 13.88
N ILE A 146 -15.09 -0.26 13.22
CA ILE A 146 -15.47 -1.64 13.55
C ILE A 146 -14.75 -2.10 14.82
N ALA A 147 -15.27 -3.12 15.48
CA ALA A 147 -14.55 -3.80 16.55
C ALA A 147 -13.35 -4.56 15.99
N ASN A 148 -12.35 -4.81 16.83
CA ASN A 148 -11.35 -5.82 16.58
C ASN A 148 -11.94 -7.22 16.84
N GLU A 149 -11.84 -8.12 15.87
CA GLU A 149 -12.28 -9.51 15.96
C GLU A 149 -11.32 -10.36 16.79
N LYS A 150 -11.88 -11.24 17.64
CA LYS A 150 -11.08 -12.28 18.30
C LYS A 150 -10.94 -13.47 17.36
N ILE A 151 -9.75 -13.62 16.77
CA ILE A 151 -9.40 -14.77 15.95
C ILE A 151 -8.80 -15.86 16.85
N ASN A 152 -9.10 -17.13 16.57
CA ASN A 152 -8.51 -18.28 17.28
C ASN A 152 -7.11 -18.61 16.73
N ASP A 153 -6.21 -17.63 16.80
CA ASP A 153 -4.81 -17.76 16.44
C ASP A 153 -3.97 -17.24 17.62
N PRO A 154 -3.08 -18.07 18.23
CA PRO A 154 -2.27 -17.66 19.36
C PRO A 154 -1.21 -16.60 19.03
N ASP A 155 -0.87 -16.41 17.75
CA ASP A 155 0.12 -15.40 17.32
C ASP A 155 -0.51 -13.99 17.23
N LEU A 156 -1.84 -13.89 17.22
CA LEU A 156 -2.56 -12.61 17.13
C LEU A 156 -2.92 -12.05 18.52
N PRO A 157 -2.88 -10.71 18.68
CA PRO A 157 -3.15 -10.08 19.97
C PRO A 157 -4.60 -10.24 20.43
N ASP A 158 -4.81 -10.18 21.75
CA ASP A 158 -6.17 -10.15 22.30
C ASP A 158 -6.82 -8.77 22.08
N PRO A 159 -7.94 -8.68 21.35
CA PRO A 159 -8.55 -7.41 21.00
C PRO A 159 -9.28 -6.73 22.17
N LYS A 160 -9.41 -7.35 23.34
CA LYS A 160 -10.25 -6.86 24.44
C LYS A 160 -9.90 -5.44 24.90
N ALA A 161 -8.60 -5.15 25.04
CA ALA A 161 -8.15 -3.82 25.46
C ALA A 161 -8.51 -2.76 24.40
N ASN A 162 -8.26 -3.04 23.13
CA ASN A 162 -8.58 -2.15 22.01
C ASN A 162 -10.08 -1.95 21.88
N ASN A 163 -10.87 -3.01 21.94
CA ASN A 163 -12.34 -2.93 21.89
C ASN A 163 -12.92 -2.08 23.01
N SER A 164 -12.30 -2.07 24.19
CA SER A 164 -12.74 -1.18 25.27
C SER A 164 -12.53 0.30 24.91
N ASN A 165 -11.44 0.64 24.23
CA ASN A 165 -11.22 2.00 23.73
C ASN A 165 -12.14 2.33 22.54
N LEU A 166 -12.30 1.41 21.59
CA LEU A 166 -13.17 1.61 20.42
C LEU A 166 -14.63 1.82 20.81
N GLU A 167 -15.12 1.15 21.85
CA GLU A 167 -16.46 1.39 22.41
C GLU A 167 -16.60 2.83 22.93
N LEU A 168 -15.62 3.31 23.70
CA LEU A 168 -15.61 4.69 24.21
C LEU A 168 -15.60 5.73 23.08
N TYR A 169 -14.78 5.49 22.05
CA TYR A 169 -14.67 6.41 20.92
C TYR A 169 -15.90 6.36 20.01
N THR A 170 -16.51 5.19 19.84
CA THR A 170 -17.81 5.02 19.17
C THR A 170 -18.89 5.84 19.87
N ALA A 171 -18.99 5.73 21.20
CA ALA A 171 -19.94 6.53 21.98
C ALA A 171 -19.65 8.04 21.88
N ALA A 172 -18.37 8.42 21.88
CA ALA A 172 -17.97 9.81 21.70
C ALA A 172 -18.38 10.38 20.33
N MET A 173 -18.23 9.59 19.26
CA MET A 173 -18.68 9.96 17.91
C MET A 173 -20.20 10.11 17.86
N ALA A 174 -20.94 9.21 18.49
CA ALA A 174 -22.40 9.28 18.60
C ALA A 174 -22.84 10.58 19.30
N ASP A 175 -22.22 10.95 20.43
CA ASP A 175 -22.52 12.20 21.13
C ASP A 175 -22.32 13.43 20.23
N VAL A 176 -21.19 13.50 19.53
CA VAL A 176 -20.84 14.63 18.65
C VAL A 176 -21.76 14.68 17.43
N ALA A 177 -22.07 13.52 16.82
CA ALA A 177 -23.00 13.42 15.70
C ALA A 177 -24.40 13.89 16.10
N LYS A 178 -24.89 13.46 17.28
CA LYS A 178 -26.18 13.91 17.82
C LYS A 178 -26.20 15.40 18.12
N ALA A 179 -25.16 15.93 18.74
CA ALA A 179 -25.04 17.36 19.04
C ALA A 179 -25.00 18.22 17.76
N ASN A 180 -24.50 17.64 16.67
CA ASN A 180 -24.47 18.27 15.38
C ASN A 180 -25.67 17.92 14.49
N ASP A 181 -26.59 17.02 14.83
CA ASP A 181 -27.64 16.56 13.88
C ASP A 181 -27.05 15.99 12.57
N VAL A 182 -26.13 15.03 12.73
CA VAL A 182 -25.46 14.30 11.65
C VAL A 182 -25.82 12.82 11.77
N LEU A 183 -26.12 12.17 10.64
CA LEU A 183 -26.40 10.73 10.62
C LEU A 183 -25.16 9.96 11.10
N PHE A 184 -25.35 9.10 12.08
CA PHE A 184 -24.31 8.24 12.64
C PHE A 184 -24.66 6.77 12.45
N VAL A 185 -23.70 5.99 11.97
CA VAL A 185 -23.78 4.54 11.79
C VAL A 185 -22.79 3.85 12.73
N ASP A 186 -23.30 3.02 13.63
CA ASP A 186 -22.53 2.27 14.61
C ASP A 186 -22.04 0.94 14.02
N LEU A 187 -20.86 0.97 13.42
CA LEU A 187 -20.20 -0.22 12.88
C LEU A 187 -19.54 -1.07 13.97
N PHE A 188 -19.27 -0.52 15.15
CA PHE A 188 -18.64 -1.25 16.24
C PHE A 188 -19.59 -2.34 16.74
N THR A 189 -20.82 -1.96 17.07
CA THR A 189 -21.85 -2.90 17.52
C THR A 189 -22.23 -3.89 16.42
N VAL A 190 -22.35 -3.41 15.17
CA VAL A 190 -22.67 -4.25 14.00
C VAL A 190 -21.59 -5.32 13.79
N SER A 191 -20.33 -4.94 13.75
CA SER A 191 -19.22 -5.86 13.50
C SER A 191 -19.08 -6.91 14.60
N GLN A 192 -19.29 -6.56 15.89
CA GLN A 192 -19.32 -7.55 16.97
C GLN A 192 -20.36 -8.66 16.73
N ARG A 193 -21.56 -8.29 16.27
CA ARG A 193 -22.60 -9.27 15.92
C ARG A 193 -22.18 -10.14 14.74
N LEU A 194 -21.61 -9.53 13.69
CA LEU A 194 -21.13 -10.26 12.51
C LEU A 194 -20.03 -11.26 12.87
N TYR A 195 -19.04 -10.85 13.67
CA TYR A 195 -17.98 -11.74 14.15
C TYR A 195 -18.49 -12.88 15.01
N ALA A 196 -19.46 -12.60 15.91
CA ALA A 196 -20.07 -13.64 16.72
C ALA A 196 -20.83 -14.67 15.87
N GLU A 197 -21.39 -14.27 14.73
CA GLU A 197 -22.04 -15.19 13.79
C GLU A 197 -21.03 -15.98 12.96
N ALA A 198 -20.01 -15.32 12.42
CA ALA A 198 -18.93 -15.98 11.67
C ALA A 198 -18.19 -17.01 12.54
N ALA A 199 -17.93 -16.68 13.81
CA ALA A 199 -17.30 -17.59 14.76
C ALA A 199 -18.11 -18.89 14.98
N LYS A 200 -19.46 -18.85 14.95
CA LYS A 200 -20.29 -20.07 15.03
C LYS A 200 -20.12 -20.96 13.80
N GLN A 201 -19.75 -20.37 12.67
CA GLN A 201 -19.51 -21.05 11.40
C GLN A 201 -18.03 -21.44 11.23
N GLY A 202 -17.16 -21.14 12.20
CA GLY A 202 -15.77 -21.56 12.21
C GLY A 202 -14.85 -20.78 11.28
N HIS A 203 -15.22 -19.54 10.93
CA HIS A 203 -14.39 -18.65 10.11
C HIS A 203 -14.32 -17.24 10.72
N SER A 204 -13.34 -16.46 10.29
CA SER A 204 -13.15 -15.06 10.68
C SER A 204 -13.45 -14.13 9.52
N LEU A 205 -13.90 -12.91 9.83
CA LEU A 205 -14.19 -11.88 8.82
C LEU A 205 -13.02 -10.91 8.61
N THR A 206 -12.07 -10.88 9.54
CA THR A 206 -10.77 -10.21 9.45
C THR A 206 -9.65 -11.25 9.39
N PHE A 207 -8.48 -10.86 8.88
CA PHE A 207 -7.30 -11.74 8.85
C PHE A 207 -6.24 -11.38 9.91
N ASN A 208 -6.26 -10.15 10.42
CA ASN A 208 -5.30 -9.65 11.42
C ASN A 208 -5.99 -8.93 12.59
N THR A 209 -7.21 -9.36 12.93
CA THR A 209 -8.11 -8.78 13.94
C THR A 209 -8.86 -7.51 13.55
N PHE A 210 -8.43 -6.71 12.56
CA PHE A 210 -9.14 -5.45 12.24
C PHE A 210 -9.32 -5.17 10.75
N LEU A 211 -8.44 -5.68 9.88
CA LEU A 211 -8.63 -5.55 8.44
C LEU A 211 -9.55 -6.66 7.94
N LEU A 212 -10.66 -6.25 7.34
CA LEU A 212 -11.64 -7.17 6.77
C LEU A 212 -11.06 -7.94 5.58
N THR A 213 -11.36 -9.22 5.51
CA THR A 213 -11.28 -10.01 4.28
C THR A 213 -12.37 -9.55 3.30
N GLU A 214 -12.33 -10.02 2.04
CA GLU A 214 -13.43 -9.77 1.08
C GLU A 214 -14.78 -10.24 1.65
N ALA A 215 -14.82 -11.42 2.29
CA ALA A 215 -16.01 -11.94 2.95
C ALA A 215 -16.49 -11.02 4.10
N GLY A 216 -15.56 -10.42 4.84
CA GLY A 216 -15.87 -9.42 5.86
C GLY A 216 -16.50 -8.14 5.27
N ASN A 217 -15.94 -7.63 4.18
CA ASN A 217 -16.52 -6.50 3.47
C ASN A 217 -17.91 -6.83 2.88
N GLN A 218 -18.07 -8.04 2.33
CA GLN A 218 -19.35 -8.53 1.81
C GLN A 218 -20.42 -8.63 2.91
N ALA A 219 -20.04 -9.04 4.13
CA ALA A 219 -20.94 -9.13 5.27
C ALA A 219 -21.31 -7.75 5.86
N LEU A 220 -20.36 -6.80 5.88
CA LEU A 220 -20.57 -5.47 6.46
C LEU A 220 -21.37 -4.54 5.55
N ALA A 221 -21.19 -4.62 4.23
CA ALA A 221 -21.81 -3.69 3.28
C ALA A 221 -23.35 -3.65 3.34
N PRO A 222 -24.10 -4.77 3.44
CA PRO A 222 -25.55 -4.76 3.61
C PRO A 222 -26.00 -4.04 4.88
N GLU A 223 -25.27 -4.22 5.99
CA GLU A 223 -25.57 -3.59 7.27
C GLU A 223 -25.40 -2.07 7.21
N ILE A 224 -24.34 -1.62 6.53
CA ILE A 224 -24.14 -0.18 6.26
C ILE A 224 -25.29 0.35 5.40
N PHE A 225 -25.65 -0.35 4.33
CA PHE A 225 -26.72 0.06 3.44
C PHE A 225 -28.06 0.20 4.19
N GLU A 226 -28.44 -0.82 4.98
CA GLU A 226 -29.66 -0.81 5.77
C GLU A 226 -29.67 0.32 6.80
N ALA A 227 -28.53 0.60 7.43
CA ALA A 227 -28.38 1.72 8.35
C ALA A 227 -28.54 3.09 7.69
N LEU A 228 -28.09 3.25 6.43
CA LEU A 228 -28.19 4.51 5.69
C LEU A 228 -29.61 4.85 5.23
N PHE A 229 -30.38 3.84 4.80
CA PHE A 229 -31.66 4.05 4.10
C PHE A 229 -32.87 3.44 4.80
N ASN A 230 -32.68 2.63 5.84
CA ASN A 230 -33.74 1.90 6.54
C ASN A 230 -34.59 1.01 5.61
N GLU A 231 -33.94 0.36 4.65
CA GLU A 231 -34.51 -0.58 3.70
C GLU A 231 -33.51 -1.71 3.42
N PRO A 232 -33.97 -2.93 3.10
CA PRO A 232 -33.08 -4.07 2.88
C PRO A 232 -32.15 -3.87 1.69
N ALA A 233 -30.91 -4.34 1.82
CA ALA A 233 -29.93 -4.28 0.75
C ALA A 233 -30.35 -5.12 -0.48
N PRO A 234 -30.07 -4.65 -1.72
CA PRO A 234 -30.24 -5.45 -2.92
C PRO A 234 -29.42 -6.75 -2.87
N LYS A 235 -29.96 -7.85 -3.42
CA LYS A 235 -29.30 -9.17 -3.40
C LYS A 235 -29.02 -9.75 -4.78
N ASP A 236 -29.74 -9.29 -5.81
CA ASP A 236 -29.70 -9.89 -7.13
C ASP A 236 -28.75 -9.15 -8.08
N HIS A 237 -28.13 -9.90 -9.01
CA HIS A 237 -27.33 -9.37 -10.12
C HIS A 237 -26.12 -8.50 -9.75
N LEU A 238 -25.50 -8.75 -8.59
CA LEU A 238 -24.42 -7.91 -8.07
C LEU A 238 -23.05 -8.14 -8.73
N GLU A 239 -22.69 -9.38 -9.10
CA GLU A 239 -21.32 -9.69 -9.54
C GLU A 239 -20.84 -8.89 -10.75
N LYS A 240 -21.70 -8.78 -11.79
CA LYS A 240 -21.35 -8.02 -12.99
C LYS A 240 -21.19 -6.52 -12.68
N LEU A 241 -22.06 -5.99 -11.81
CA LEU A 241 -21.98 -4.61 -11.37
C LEU A 241 -20.73 -4.37 -10.51
N ARG A 242 -20.45 -5.27 -9.57
CA ARG A 242 -19.27 -5.23 -8.70
C ARG A 242 -17.98 -5.26 -9.50
N ALA A 243 -17.90 -6.10 -10.54
CA ALA A 243 -16.74 -6.12 -11.43
C ALA A 243 -16.53 -4.75 -12.12
N ALA A 244 -17.61 -4.08 -12.56
CA ALA A 244 -17.52 -2.74 -13.14
C ALA A 244 -17.14 -1.66 -12.10
N VAL A 245 -17.63 -1.77 -10.86
CA VAL A 245 -17.27 -0.85 -9.77
C VAL A 245 -15.81 -1.06 -9.35
N THR A 246 -15.35 -2.29 -9.22
CA THR A 246 -13.97 -2.64 -8.87
C THR A 246 -12.98 -2.13 -9.93
N ASP A 247 -13.32 -2.28 -11.22
CA ASP A 247 -12.56 -1.70 -12.34
C ASP A 247 -12.39 -0.17 -12.20
N LYS A 248 -13.49 0.55 -11.90
CA LYS A 248 -13.45 1.99 -11.60
C LYS A 248 -12.59 2.31 -10.37
N CYS A 249 -12.76 1.56 -9.28
CA CYS A 249 -12.00 1.78 -8.05
C CYS A 249 -10.50 1.58 -8.26
N ASN A 250 -10.08 0.61 -9.08
CA ASN A 250 -8.67 0.41 -9.42
C ASN A 250 -8.08 1.62 -10.16
N GLU A 251 -8.79 2.15 -11.16
CA GLU A 251 -8.33 3.35 -11.88
C GLU A 251 -8.32 4.60 -10.99
N TRP A 252 -9.34 4.76 -10.13
CA TRP A 252 -9.37 5.87 -9.18
C TRP A 252 -8.26 5.76 -8.12
N HIS A 253 -7.99 4.56 -7.60
CA HIS A 253 -6.90 4.36 -6.64
C HIS A 253 -5.55 4.68 -7.28
N ALA A 254 -5.31 4.23 -8.52
CA ALA A 254 -4.09 4.59 -9.26
C ALA A 254 -3.98 6.10 -9.56
N ARG A 255 -5.11 6.82 -9.62
CA ARG A 255 -5.17 8.27 -9.78
C ARG A 255 -4.89 9.02 -8.48
N TYR A 256 -5.50 8.58 -7.38
CA TYR A 256 -5.45 9.27 -6.08
C TYR A 256 -4.19 8.92 -5.28
N ARG A 257 -3.78 7.64 -5.33
CA ARG A 257 -2.57 7.07 -4.74
C ARG A 257 -1.57 6.72 -5.84
N THR A 258 -1.34 7.65 -6.75
CA THR A 258 -0.34 7.47 -7.82
C THR A 258 1.03 7.15 -7.22
N VAL A 259 1.77 6.28 -7.89
CA VAL A 259 3.20 6.13 -7.62
C VAL A 259 3.89 7.41 -8.10
N ASP A 260 5.06 7.71 -7.55
CA ASP A 260 5.84 8.91 -7.90
C ASP A 260 5.16 10.26 -7.60
N GLY A 261 4.26 10.31 -6.62
CA GLY A 261 3.57 11.53 -6.19
C GLY A 261 4.47 12.74 -5.83
N TYR A 262 5.75 12.54 -5.49
CA TYR A 262 6.75 13.59 -5.27
C TYR A 262 7.25 14.22 -6.57
N ASN A 263 7.23 13.48 -7.68
CA ASN A 263 7.39 14.03 -9.05
C ASN A 263 6.10 14.71 -9.53
N VAL A 264 4.94 14.22 -9.10
CA VAL A 264 3.64 14.82 -9.47
C VAL A 264 3.38 16.14 -8.74
N TYR A 265 3.64 16.18 -7.43
CA TYR A 265 3.25 17.29 -6.55
C TYR A 265 4.44 17.87 -5.76
N GLY A 266 5.35 17.02 -5.29
CA GLY A 266 6.43 17.38 -4.38
C GLY A 266 7.58 18.18 -4.99
N GLY A 267 8.74 18.20 -4.32
CA GLY A 267 9.89 19.00 -4.73
C GLY A 267 10.41 18.68 -6.15
N ARG A 268 10.32 17.42 -6.61
CA ARG A 268 10.77 17.00 -7.96
C ARG A 268 9.84 17.46 -9.08
N SER A 269 8.62 17.87 -8.77
CA SER A 269 7.67 18.43 -9.76
C SER A 269 8.21 19.69 -10.46
N LYS A 270 9.17 20.38 -9.84
CA LYS A 270 9.79 21.63 -10.32
C LYS A 270 10.93 21.40 -11.32
N LEU A 271 11.38 20.15 -11.52
CA LEU A 271 12.43 19.85 -12.50
C LEU A 271 11.91 20.10 -13.90
N THR A 272 12.74 20.72 -14.76
CA THR A 272 12.34 21.13 -16.11
C THR A 272 13.26 20.55 -17.18
N PHE A 273 12.69 20.23 -18.33
CA PHE A 273 13.34 19.56 -19.45
C PHE A 273 12.96 20.22 -20.79
N PRO A 274 13.81 20.13 -21.83
CA PRO A 274 13.42 20.60 -23.15
C PRO A 274 12.32 19.71 -23.74
N ARG A 275 11.37 20.34 -24.45
CA ARG A 275 10.36 19.62 -25.23
C ARG A 275 11.00 19.05 -26.50
N ALA A 276 10.55 17.86 -26.93
CA ALA A 276 11.05 17.26 -28.16
C ALA A 276 10.82 18.17 -29.39
N GLY A 277 11.87 18.38 -30.18
CA GLY A 277 11.87 19.09 -31.45
C GLY A 277 11.67 20.61 -31.37
N LYS A 278 11.90 21.27 -30.21
CA LYS A 278 11.67 22.72 -30.06
C LYS A 278 12.81 23.46 -29.33
N GLU A 279 13.32 24.52 -29.95
CA GLU A 279 14.05 25.58 -29.25
C GLU A 279 13.05 26.46 -28.46
N SER A 280 12.74 26.08 -27.20
CA SER A 280 11.82 26.72 -26.22
C SER A 280 10.31 26.39 -26.29
N PRO A 281 9.59 26.42 -25.14
CA PRO A 281 10.01 26.53 -23.74
C PRO A 281 10.22 25.17 -23.04
N MET A 282 10.93 25.17 -21.91
CA MET A 282 11.09 24.00 -21.02
C MET A 282 9.73 23.58 -20.44
N ILE A 283 9.54 22.28 -20.22
CA ILE A 283 8.36 21.70 -19.57
C ILE A 283 8.78 21.08 -18.24
N SER A 284 7.93 21.19 -17.21
CA SER A 284 8.23 20.62 -15.89
C SER A 284 7.71 19.19 -15.72
N ASN A 285 8.24 18.46 -14.74
CA ASN A 285 7.63 17.21 -14.28
C ASN A 285 6.16 17.41 -13.88
N TYR A 286 5.84 18.51 -13.19
CA TYR A 286 4.46 18.83 -12.84
C TYR A 286 3.56 18.86 -14.08
N ASP A 287 3.96 19.56 -15.12
CA ASP A 287 3.15 19.73 -16.34
C ASP A 287 2.82 18.38 -16.99
N VAL A 288 3.85 17.56 -17.25
CA VAL A 288 3.68 16.23 -17.87
C VAL A 288 2.86 15.30 -16.98
N MET A 289 3.16 15.26 -15.68
CA MET A 289 2.47 14.38 -14.76
C MET A 289 1.01 14.79 -14.56
N GLN A 290 0.67 16.10 -14.60
CA GLN A 290 -0.73 16.53 -14.60
C GLN A 290 -1.48 16.13 -15.88
N GLU A 291 -0.81 16.09 -17.04
CA GLU A 291 -1.41 15.56 -18.28
C GLU A 291 -1.73 14.07 -18.14
N GLU A 292 -0.83 13.28 -17.54
CA GLU A 292 -1.11 11.87 -17.21
C GLU A 292 -2.24 11.72 -16.20
N MET A 293 -2.30 12.59 -15.17
CA MET A 293 -3.41 12.61 -14.22
C MET A 293 -4.74 12.90 -14.92
N ALA A 294 -4.76 13.80 -15.92
CA ALA A 294 -5.95 14.08 -16.71
C ALA A 294 -6.40 12.86 -17.54
N GLN A 295 -5.46 12.03 -18.04
CA GLN A 295 -5.82 10.76 -18.67
C GLN A 295 -6.49 9.81 -17.68
N ARG A 296 -5.94 9.68 -16.46
CA ARG A 296 -6.53 8.84 -15.41
C ARG A 296 -7.92 9.34 -14.96
N ASP A 297 -8.13 10.66 -14.93
CA ASP A 297 -9.44 11.26 -14.65
C ASP A 297 -10.48 10.84 -15.70
N VAL A 298 -10.17 11.00 -17.00
CA VAL A 298 -11.05 10.57 -18.11
C VAL A 298 -11.30 9.06 -18.07
N LYS A 299 -10.26 8.26 -17.80
CA LYS A 299 -10.40 6.81 -17.66
C LYS A 299 -11.39 6.46 -16.56
N THR A 300 -11.27 7.07 -15.38
CA THR A 300 -12.19 6.85 -14.25
C THR A 300 -13.63 7.23 -14.65
N GLU A 301 -13.83 8.40 -15.26
CA GLU A 301 -15.14 8.86 -15.73
C GLU A 301 -15.78 7.93 -16.77
N ASN A 302 -14.98 7.31 -17.64
CA ASN A 302 -15.49 6.33 -18.60
C ASN A 302 -16.01 5.06 -17.90
N ARG A 303 -15.41 4.64 -16.77
CA ARG A 303 -15.95 3.51 -15.99
C ARG A 303 -17.20 3.91 -15.22
N ASP A 304 -17.31 5.15 -14.73
CA ASP A 304 -18.56 5.64 -14.11
C ASP A 304 -19.75 5.45 -15.09
N LYS A 305 -19.57 5.84 -16.37
CA LYS A 305 -20.59 5.62 -17.43
C LYS A 305 -20.94 4.14 -17.62
N ARG A 306 -19.94 3.25 -17.59
CA ARG A 306 -20.18 1.80 -17.68
C ARG A 306 -20.99 1.29 -16.49
N ILE A 307 -20.64 1.70 -15.27
CA ILE A 307 -21.37 1.32 -14.06
C ILE A 307 -22.84 1.73 -14.17
N TRP A 308 -23.13 2.96 -14.59
CA TRP A 308 -24.50 3.44 -14.77
C TRP A 308 -25.27 2.60 -15.80
N ALA A 309 -24.63 2.23 -16.91
CA ALA A 309 -25.23 1.35 -17.91
C ALA A 309 -25.51 -0.06 -17.35
N VAL A 310 -24.55 -0.65 -16.63
CA VAL A 310 -24.70 -1.98 -16.01
C VAL A 310 -25.81 -1.99 -14.96
N ALA A 311 -25.86 -0.97 -14.10
CA ALA A 311 -26.90 -0.81 -13.09
C ALA A 311 -28.32 -0.72 -13.70
N GLN A 312 -28.44 -0.23 -14.94
CA GLN A 312 -29.69 -0.13 -15.69
C GLN A 312 -29.98 -1.35 -16.60
N GLY A 313 -29.19 -2.43 -16.47
CA GLY A 313 -29.37 -3.68 -17.24
C GLY A 313 -28.67 -3.71 -18.60
N GLY A 314 -27.91 -2.67 -18.96
CA GLY A 314 -27.03 -2.64 -20.13
C GLY A 314 -25.61 -3.11 -19.81
N ASP A 315 -24.67 -2.82 -20.71
CA ASP A 315 -23.21 -2.90 -20.48
C ASP A 315 -22.52 -2.23 -21.67
N ILE A 316 -22.02 -1.02 -21.48
CA ILE A 316 -21.28 -0.34 -22.54
C ILE A 316 -19.81 -0.74 -22.48
N LYS A 317 -19.19 -0.91 -23.65
CA LYS A 317 -17.74 -1.07 -23.72
C LYS A 317 -17.08 0.26 -23.33
N VAL A 318 -16.15 0.21 -22.39
CA VAL A 318 -15.29 1.35 -22.05
C VAL A 318 -14.40 1.70 -23.25
N ASP A 319 -14.37 2.97 -23.61
CA ASP A 319 -13.55 3.49 -24.71
C ASP A 319 -12.47 4.44 -24.18
N ASP A 320 -11.24 3.94 -24.11
CA ASP A 320 -10.05 4.72 -23.76
C ASP A 320 -9.18 5.05 -24.98
N SER A 321 -9.76 4.98 -26.20
CA SER A 321 -9.01 5.32 -27.42
C SER A 321 -8.80 6.83 -27.59
N VAL A 322 -9.61 7.65 -26.90
CA VAL A 322 -9.53 9.11 -26.92
C VAL A 322 -9.22 9.60 -25.51
N LEU A 323 -7.92 9.73 -25.22
CA LEU A 323 -7.41 10.32 -23.98
C LEU A 323 -6.78 11.69 -24.28
N PRO A 324 -6.75 12.60 -23.29
CA PRO A 324 -5.94 13.82 -23.37
C PRO A 324 -4.50 13.51 -23.78
N LEU A 325 -3.88 14.40 -24.55
CA LEU A 325 -2.48 14.24 -24.97
C LEU A 325 -1.54 14.43 -23.78
N VAL A 326 -0.43 13.71 -23.79
CA VAL A 326 0.71 13.89 -22.90
C VAL A 326 1.90 14.31 -23.77
N ASP A 327 2.53 15.43 -23.45
CA ASP A 327 3.68 15.96 -24.17
C ASP A 327 4.86 14.97 -24.12
N THR A 328 5.49 14.74 -25.27
CA THR A 328 6.68 13.87 -25.36
C THR A 328 7.95 14.65 -25.04
N LEU A 329 8.79 14.09 -24.16
CA LEU A 329 10.08 14.64 -23.79
C LEU A 329 11.20 14.11 -24.68
N GLU A 330 12.22 14.95 -24.90
CA GLU A 330 13.49 14.49 -25.47
C GLU A 330 14.35 13.84 -24.39
N SER A 331 14.96 12.70 -24.72
CA SER A 331 15.93 12.06 -23.82
C SER A 331 17.11 13.00 -23.57
N ASN A 332 17.43 13.24 -22.31
CA ASN A 332 18.64 13.97 -21.91
C ASN A 332 19.93 13.16 -22.18
N LYS A 333 19.82 11.86 -22.48
CA LYS A 333 20.94 11.01 -22.90
C LYS A 333 21.08 11.08 -24.42
N GLN A 334 22.14 11.75 -24.87
CA GLN A 334 22.48 11.90 -26.29
C GLN A 334 23.36 10.76 -26.85
N ASP A 335 24.12 10.09 -25.97
CA ASP A 335 24.99 8.96 -26.34
C ASP A 335 24.32 7.62 -26.06
N VAL A 336 23.99 6.89 -27.14
CA VAL A 336 23.65 5.47 -27.08
C VAL A 336 24.95 4.71 -27.23
N SER A 337 25.74 4.59 -26.15
CA SER A 337 26.74 3.53 -26.13
C SER A 337 25.99 2.21 -26.34
N PRO A 338 26.37 1.38 -27.34
CA PRO A 338 25.60 0.18 -27.66
C PRO A 338 25.56 -0.72 -26.43
N TYR A 339 24.38 -1.20 -26.07
CA TYR A 339 24.26 -2.27 -25.08
C TYR A 339 25.04 -3.47 -25.59
N LEU A 340 26.01 -3.94 -24.80
CA LEU A 340 26.82 -5.10 -25.15
C LEU A 340 25.97 -6.36 -25.10
N ASP A 341 26.29 -7.33 -25.96
CA ASP A 341 25.80 -8.69 -25.75
C ASP A 341 26.30 -9.21 -24.39
N PRO A 342 25.52 -9.98 -23.62
CA PRO A 342 25.93 -10.38 -22.28
C PRO A 342 27.27 -11.15 -22.23
N GLU A 343 27.55 -11.97 -23.24
CA GLU A 343 28.84 -12.69 -23.31
C GLU A 343 30.00 -11.74 -23.63
N GLU A 344 29.74 -10.71 -24.44
CA GLU A 344 30.71 -9.62 -24.67
C GLU A 344 30.94 -8.82 -23.39
N ALA A 345 29.88 -8.47 -22.65
CA ALA A 345 29.99 -7.78 -21.38
C ALA A 345 30.87 -8.56 -20.37
N ILE A 346 30.73 -9.89 -20.30
CA ILE A 346 31.57 -10.76 -19.47
C ILE A 346 33.06 -10.63 -19.83
N HIS A 347 33.41 -10.54 -21.13
CA HIS A 347 34.81 -10.38 -21.55
C HIS A 347 35.43 -9.05 -21.11
N HIS A 348 34.62 -8.03 -20.84
CA HIS A 348 35.08 -6.74 -20.32
C HIS A 348 35.20 -6.72 -18.79
N MET A 349 34.74 -7.75 -18.08
CA MET A 349 34.85 -7.84 -16.63
C MET A 349 36.26 -8.23 -16.19
N THR A 350 36.76 -7.57 -15.16
CA THR A 350 37.95 -8.02 -14.43
C THR A 350 37.51 -8.87 -13.24
N LEU A 351 37.87 -10.15 -13.24
CA LEU A 351 37.50 -11.10 -12.19
C LEU A 351 38.64 -11.32 -11.21
N ALA A 352 38.31 -11.59 -9.95
CA ALA A 352 39.29 -12.02 -8.95
C ALA A 352 39.88 -13.39 -9.34
N GLU A 353 41.11 -13.67 -8.89
CA GLU A 353 41.77 -14.95 -9.14
C GLU A 353 40.89 -16.13 -8.70
N GLY A 354 40.81 -17.16 -9.55
CA GLY A 354 39.99 -18.35 -9.31
C GLY A 354 38.48 -18.17 -9.59
N CYS A 355 38.00 -16.97 -9.91
CA CYS A 355 36.61 -16.72 -10.26
C CYS A 355 36.34 -16.82 -11.76
N LYS A 356 35.12 -17.23 -12.11
CA LYS A 356 34.55 -17.20 -13.46
C LYS A 356 33.17 -16.56 -13.40
N ALA A 357 32.88 -15.64 -14.31
CA ALA A 357 31.52 -15.18 -14.57
C ALA A 357 30.89 -16.08 -15.65
N SER A 358 29.61 -16.44 -15.46
CA SER A 358 28.84 -17.22 -16.43
C SER A 358 27.46 -16.61 -16.59
N LEU A 359 26.94 -16.57 -17.82
CA LEU A 359 25.60 -16.08 -18.12
C LEU A 359 24.55 -17.12 -17.73
N PHE A 360 23.67 -16.77 -16.79
CA PHE A 360 22.54 -17.62 -16.40
C PHE A 360 21.26 -17.30 -17.19
N ALA A 361 20.90 -16.02 -17.32
CA ALA A 361 19.74 -15.55 -18.07
C ALA A 361 20.04 -14.20 -18.72
N SER A 362 19.42 -13.92 -19.87
CA SER A 362 19.52 -12.62 -20.57
C SER A 362 18.18 -12.21 -21.14
N GLU A 363 17.96 -10.90 -21.18
CA GLU A 363 16.89 -10.21 -21.91
C GLU A 363 16.82 -10.58 -23.41
N LYS A 364 17.93 -11.00 -24.01
CA LYS A 364 17.98 -11.48 -25.40
C LYS A 364 17.26 -12.82 -25.57
N GLN A 365 17.40 -13.69 -24.58
CA GLN A 365 16.74 -15.00 -24.55
C GLN A 365 15.31 -14.89 -23.99
N PHE A 366 15.14 -14.06 -22.97
CA PHE A 366 13.89 -13.85 -22.25
C PHE A 366 13.50 -12.37 -22.28
N PRO A 367 12.73 -11.92 -23.28
CA PRO A 367 12.26 -10.52 -23.40
C PRO A 367 11.42 -10.03 -22.21
N GLU A 368 11.06 -10.93 -21.30
CA GLU A 368 10.41 -10.66 -20.01
C GLU A 368 11.37 -10.05 -18.99
N LEU A 369 12.67 -10.37 -19.05
CA LEU A 369 13.72 -9.88 -18.13
C LEU A 369 14.09 -8.43 -18.46
N VAL A 370 13.19 -7.50 -18.12
CA VAL A 370 13.38 -6.06 -18.35
C VAL A 370 13.53 -5.35 -17.00
N ASN A 371 14.60 -4.58 -16.83
CA ASN A 371 14.92 -3.82 -15.61
C ASN A 371 14.72 -4.66 -14.33
N PRO A 372 15.56 -5.68 -14.08
CA PRO A 372 15.49 -6.47 -12.85
C PRO A 372 15.78 -5.59 -11.63
N VAL A 373 14.92 -5.63 -10.61
CA VAL A 373 15.02 -4.76 -9.40
C VAL A 373 15.49 -5.54 -8.17
N GLN A 374 14.87 -6.68 -7.90
CA GLN A 374 15.30 -7.60 -6.84
C GLN A 374 15.30 -9.02 -7.39
N MET A 375 16.23 -9.85 -6.90
CA MET A 375 16.29 -11.27 -7.23
C MET A 375 16.53 -12.14 -5.99
N ASN A 376 16.09 -13.39 -6.04
CA ASN A 376 16.34 -14.39 -5.00
C ASN A 376 16.25 -15.81 -5.60
N PHE A 377 16.70 -16.83 -4.89
CA PHE A 377 16.60 -18.23 -5.32
C PHE A 377 15.64 -19.00 -4.41
N ASP A 378 14.73 -19.78 -5.00
CA ASP A 378 13.87 -20.67 -4.23
C ASP A 378 14.58 -21.97 -3.81
N THR A 379 13.90 -22.79 -3.03
CA THR A 379 14.42 -24.06 -2.53
C THR A 379 14.61 -25.14 -3.61
N LYS A 380 14.11 -24.90 -4.83
CA LYS A 380 14.34 -25.74 -6.01
C LYS A 380 15.55 -25.25 -6.82
N GLY A 381 16.21 -24.16 -6.41
CA GLY A 381 17.35 -23.57 -7.10
C GLY A 381 16.97 -22.71 -8.31
N ARG A 382 15.70 -22.31 -8.43
CA ARG A 382 15.24 -21.44 -9.53
C ARG A 382 15.46 -19.98 -9.17
N LEU A 383 15.84 -19.17 -10.15
CA LEU A 383 16.04 -17.73 -9.96
C LEU A 383 14.69 -17.00 -10.08
N TRP A 384 14.33 -16.25 -9.06
CA TRP A 384 13.17 -15.37 -9.06
C TRP A 384 13.59 -13.93 -9.26
N VAL A 385 12.86 -13.17 -10.07
CA VAL A 385 13.18 -11.78 -10.42
C VAL A 385 11.93 -10.92 -10.44
N ALA A 386 11.94 -9.81 -9.70
CA ALA A 386 10.98 -8.73 -9.91
C ALA A 386 11.47 -7.87 -11.09
N ALA A 387 10.71 -7.86 -12.19
CA ALA A 387 11.08 -7.22 -13.45
C ALA A 387 10.15 -6.03 -13.77
N TRP A 388 10.73 -4.85 -14.01
CA TRP A 388 10.01 -3.60 -14.25
C TRP A 388 9.98 -3.23 -15.74
N ARG A 389 8.99 -3.75 -16.45
CA ARG A 389 8.73 -3.33 -17.84
C ARG A 389 8.34 -1.86 -17.91
N ASN A 390 7.65 -1.36 -16.88
CA ASN A 390 7.09 -0.02 -16.84
C ASN A 390 7.96 0.97 -16.06
N TYR A 391 9.26 0.75 -15.89
CA TYR A 391 10.11 1.68 -15.16
C TYR A 391 9.98 3.14 -15.68
N PRO A 392 9.86 4.16 -14.80
CA PRO A 392 9.85 4.06 -13.33
C PRO A 392 8.49 3.72 -12.72
N GLU A 393 7.38 3.93 -13.45
CA GLU A 393 6.03 3.53 -13.05
C GLU A 393 5.08 3.28 -14.23
N ARG A 394 3.97 2.58 -13.97
CA ARG A 394 2.96 2.29 -15.00
C ARG A 394 2.18 3.54 -15.43
N THR A 395 2.44 3.99 -16.65
CA THR A 395 1.69 5.08 -17.30
C THR A 395 0.20 4.71 -17.51
N PRO A 396 -0.70 5.71 -17.67
CA PRO A 396 -2.15 5.46 -17.84
C PRO A 396 -2.51 4.64 -19.09
N THR A 397 -1.64 4.63 -20.10
CA THR A 397 -1.84 3.93 -21.38
C THR A 397 -1.19 2.54 -21.43
N SER A 398 -0.38 2.18 -20.43
CA SER A 398 0.29 0.88 -20.39
C SER A 398 -0.71 -0.27 -20.24
N LYS A 399 -0.63 -1.21 -21.19
CA LYS A 399 -1.50 -2.40 -21.26
C LYS A 399 -0.90 -3.62 -20.57
N THR A 400 0.39 -3.61 -20.27
CA THR A 400 1.11 -4.73 -19.68
C THR A 400 1.78 -4.25 -18.41
N GLY A 401 1.46 -4.89 -17.28
CA GLY A 401 2.09 -4.58 -16.00
C GLY A 401 3.50 -5.17 -15.87
N ASP A 402 4.09 -4.95 -14.70
CA ASP A 402 5.33 -5.57 -14.27
C ASP A 402 5.07 -7.00 -13.77
N SER A 403 6.14 -7.77 -13.55
CA SER A 403 6.04 -9.20 -13.28
C SER A 403 7.01 -9.66 -12.21
N LEU A 404 6.61 -10.71 -11.48
CA LEU A 404 7.51 -11.59 -10.73
C LEU A 404 7.72 -12.85 -11.56
N LEU A 405 8.95 -13.05 -12.01
CA LEU A 405 9.34 -14.10 -12.96
C LEU A 405 10.16 -15.18 -12.26
N ILE A 406 10.05 -16.41 -12.75
CA ILE A 406 10.89 -17.56 -12.34
C ILE A 406 11.67 -18.03 -13.55
N PHE A 407 12.98 -18.17 -13.41
CA PHE A 407 13.90 -18.72 -14.40
C PHE A 407 14.42 -20.06 -13.92
N GLU A 408 14.28 -21.07 -14.77
CA GLU A 408 14.61 -22.46 -14.47
C GLU A 408 15.64 -22.98 -15.48
N ASP A 409 16.64 -23.69 -14.96
CA ASP A 409 17.55 -24.52 -15.73
C ASP A 409 17.02 -25.96 -15.66
N THR A 410 16.33 -26.41 -16.71
CA THR A 410 15.69 -27.74 -16.71
C THR A 410 16.65 -28.87 -17.07
N ASN A 411 17.87 -28.55 -17.51
CA ASN A 411 18.83 -29.52 -18.02
C ASN A 411 20.13 -29.61 -17.19
N GLY A 412 20.36 -28.66 -16.27
CA GLY A 412 21.47 -28.64 -15.33
C GLY A 412 22.80 -28.13 -15.90
N ASP A 413 22.78 -27.40 -17.03
CA ASP A 413 23.98 -26.83 -17.66
C ASP A 413 24.42 -25.49 -17.07
N GLY A 414 23.69 -24.99 -16.07
CA GLY A 414 23.94 -23.72 -15.41
C GLY A 414 23.38 -22.51 -16.17
N LYS A 415 22.45 -22.72 -17.10
CA LYS A 415 21.74 -21.66 -17.83
C LYS A 415 20.24 -21.88 -17.74
N ALA A 416 19.50 -20.79 -17.55
CA ALA A 416 18.06 -20.85 -17.64
C ALA A 416 17.64 -21.17 -19.09
N ASP A 417 16.74 -22.14 -19.25
CA ASP A 417 16.12 -22.49 -20.52
C ASP A 417 14.60 -22.29 -20.54
N LYS A 418 14.04 -21.89 -19.39
CA LYS A 418 12.61 -21.66 -19.20
C LYS A 418 12.37 -20.42 -18.32
N VAL A 419 11.36 -19.65 -18.69
CA VAL A 419 10.80 -18.54 -17.90
C VAL A 419 9.33 -18.81 -17.59
N ILE A 420 8.91 -18.51 -16.36
CA ILE A 420 7.53 -18.63 -15.88
C ILE A 420 7.11 -17.28 -15.30
N HIS A 421 5.90 -16.85 -15.64
CA HIS A 421 5.25 -15.69 -15.03
C HIS A 421 4.52 -16.12 -13.76
N PHE A 422 5.17 -16.04 -12.61
CA PHE A 422 4.51 -16.39 -11.35
C PHE A 422 3.39 -15.41 -11.03
N LEU A 423 3.64 -14.11 -11.19
CA LEU A 423 2.63 -13.07 -10.97
C LEU A 423 2.82 -11.91 -11.96
N ASP A 424 1.74 -11.54 -12.63
CA ASP A 424 1.68 -10.44 -13.60
C ASP A 424 0.79 -9.29 -13.14
N GLY A 425 0.86 -8.19 -13.89
CA GLY A 425 -0.04 -7.05 -13.70
C GLY A 425 0.35 -6.16 -12.52
N LEU A 426 1.60 -6.28 -12.07
CA LEU A 426 2.17 -5.47 -10.99
C LEU A 426 2.47 -4.05 -11.48
N ASN A 427 2.74 -3.14 -10.53
CA ASN A 427 3.19 -1.77 -10.76
C ASN A 427 4.28 -1.41 -9.77
N CYS A 428 5.54 -1.35 -10.22
CA CYS A 428 6.70 -1.07 -9.37
C CYS A 428 6.93 -2.09 -8.23
N PRO A 429 7.00 -3.42 -8.49
CA PRO A 429 7.36 -4.39 -7.45
C PRO A 429 8.82 -4.21 -7.00
N THR A 430 9.05 -3.49 -5.91
CA THR A 430 10.39 -3.09 -5.43
C THR A 430 11.13 -4.17 -4.65
N GLY A 431 10.42 -5.21 -4.21
CA GLY A 431 11.05 -6.30 -3.49
C GLY A 431 10.12 -7.46 -3.19
N PHE A 432 10.71 -8.60 -2.86
CA PHE A 432 9.95 -9.78 -2.46
C PHE A 432 10.75 -10.71 -1.54
N GLN A 433 10.04 -11.51 -0.75
CA GLN A 433 10.62 -12.58 0.08
C GLN A 433 9.71 -13.81 0.13
N PHE A 434 10.31 -15.00 0.11
CA PHE A 434 9.56 -16.24 0.27
C PHE A 434 8.97 -16.32 1.68
N TYR A 435 7.70 -16.69 1.78
CA TYR A 435 7.01 -16.79 3.06
C TYR A 435 5.99 -17.91 3.02
N LYS A 436 6.09 -18.84 3.99
CA LYS A 436 5.26 -20.06 4.04
C LYS A 436 5.32 -20.80 2.69
N ASP A 437 4.17 -20.91 2.02
CA ASP A 437 3.96 -21.57 0.74
C ASP A 437 3.80 -20.58 -0.42
N GLY A 438 4.18 -19.32 -0.22
CA GLY A 438 4.06 -18.27 -1.22
C GLY A 438 5.15 -17.22 -1.10
N VAL A 439 4.82 -16.00 -1.52
CA VAL A 439 5.76 -14.87 -1.59
C VAL A 439 5.10 -13.62 -1.01
N LEU A 440 5.86 -12.87 -0.19
CA LEU A 440 5.55 -11.49 0.14
C LEU A 440 6.10 -10.59 -0.97
N VAL A 441 5.28 -9.76 -1.60
CA VAL A 441 5.66 -8.86 -2.69
C VAL A 441 5.35 -7.42 -2.30
N MET A 442 6.38 -6.58 -2.19
CA MET A 442 6.23 -5.16 -1.92
C MET A 442 5.91 -4.42 -3.21
N GLN A 443 4.75 -3.77 -3.22
CA GLN A 443 4.27 -2.93 -4.29
C GLN A 443 3.53 -1.74 -3.68
N ALA A 444 4.25 -0.65 -3.41
CA ALA A 444 3.71 0.49 -2.67
C ALA A 444 2.37 0.97 -3.28
N PRO A 445 1.35 1.27 -2.45
CA PRO A 445 1.41 1.43 -0.99
C PRO A 445 1.28 0.15 -0.15
N ASP A 446 1.43 -1.04 -0.77
CA ASP A 446 0.96 -2.29 -0.19
C ASP A 446 1.98 -3.42 -0.18
N LEU A 447 1.89 -4.26 0.85
CA LEU A 447 2.57 -5.56 0.88
C LEU A 447 1.54 -6.66 0.59
N TRP A 448 1.81 -7.46 -0.42
CA TRP A 448 0.96 -8.58 -0.81
C TRP A 448 1.54 -9.89 -0.31
N PHE A 449 0.69 -10.80 0.14
CA PHE A 449 1.01 -12.22 0.23
C PHE A 449 0.34 -12.95 -0.93
N VAL A 450 1.14 -13.57 -1.80
CA VAL A 450 0.69 -14.24 -3.03
C VAL A 450 1.07 -15.72 -2.98
N ARG A 451 0.17 -16.59 -3.45
CA ARG A 451 0.32 -18.04 -3.37
C ARG A 451 -0.06 -18.69 -4.69
N ASP A 452 0.62 -19.78 -5.00
CA ASP A 452 0.19 -20.79 -5.95
C ASP A 452 -0.44 -21.93 -5.13
N THR A 453 -1.77 -22.05 -5.18
CA THR A 453 -2.50 -23.04 -4.37
C THR A 453 -2.73 -24.36 -5.09
N ASN A 454 -2.34 -24.46 -6.36
CA ASN A 454 -2.58 -25.64 -7.20
C ASN A 454 -1.29 -26.33 -7.69
N GLY A 455 -0.14 -25.68 -7.55
CA GLY A 455 1.19 -26.20 -7.86
C GLY A 455 1.64 -26.05 -9.31
N ASP A 456 1.04 -25.15 -10.09
CA ASP A 456 1.39 -24.89 -11.50
C ASP A 456 2.43 -23.78 -11.69
N ASP A 457 3.01 -23.27 -10.60
CA ASP A 457 3.94 -22.14 -10.55
C ASP A 457 3.33 -20.81 -11.04
N HIS A 458 2.00 -20.68 -11.00
CA HIS A 458 1.27 -19.43 -11.21
C HIS A 458 0.46 -19.04 -9.96
N ALA A 459 0.59 -17.79 -9.53
CA ALA A 459 -0.15 -17.30 -8.38
C ALA A 459 -1.66 -17.22 -8.70
N ASP A 460 -2.48 -17.96 -7.94
CA ASP A 460 -3.94 -18.00 -8.07
C ASP A 460 -4.66 -17.40 -6.85
N TRP A 461 -3.91 -17.01 -5.82
CA TRP A 461 -4.43 -16.37 -4.62
C TRP A 461 -3.53 -15.22 -4.16
N LYS A 462 -4.15 -14.13 -3.67
CA LYS A 462 -3.43 -13.01 -3.06
C LYS A 462 -4.24 -12.32 -1.97
N GLU A 463 -3.54 -11.80 -0.96
CA GLU A 463 -4.12 -11.00 0.13
C GLU A 463 -3.21 -9.80 0.42
N ARG A 464 -3.82 -8.64 0.68
CA ARG A 464 -3.09 -7.41 1.02
C ARG A 464 -2.88 -7.37 2.53
N VAL A 465 -1.67 -7.73 2.94
CA VAL A 465 -1.32 -7.96 4.36
C VAL A 465 -0.79 -6.72 5.07
N LEU A 466 -0.29 -5.72 4.35
CA LEU A 466 -0.04 -4.37 4.84
C LEU A 466 -0.50 -3.33 3.82
N MET A 467 -0.91 -2.16 4.32
CA MET A 467 -1.32 -0.99 3.55
C MET A 467 -0.77 0.27 4.20
N GLY A 468 -0.58 1.33 3.41
CA GLY A 468 -0.21 2.64 3.94
C GLY A 468 1.29 2.91 3.95
N MET A 469 2.09 2.05 3.31
CA MET A 469 3.43 2.45 2.84
C MET A 469 3.27 3.61 1.87
N ASP A 470 4.18 4.58 1.88
CA ASP A 470 4.11 5.67 0.91
C ASP A 470 4.71 5.25 -0.45
N SER A 471 4.10 5.76 -1.51
CA SER A 471 4.45 5.54 -2.91
C SER A 471 4.92 6.83 -3.59
N ALA A 472 5.18 7.90 -2.84
CA ALA A 472 5.52 9.21 -3.39
C ALA A 472 6.77 9.22 -4.27
N ASP A 473 7.71 8.29 -4.14
CA ASP A 473 8.90 8.22 -4.98
C ASP A 473 9.30 6.75 -5.20
N SER A 474 9.15 6.26 -6.42
CA SER A 474 9.41 4.86 -6.80
C SER A 474 10.87 4.46 -6.58
N HIS A 475 11.81 5.42 -6.60
CA HIS A 475 13.23 5.16 -6.32
C HIS A 475 13.55 5.05 -4.83
N HIS A 476 12.73 5.61 -3.95
CA HIS A 476 12.96 5.62 -2.49
C HIS A 476 11.99 4.72 -1.73
N THR A 477 11.03 4.07 -2.41
CA THR A 477 9.93 3.37 -1.73
C THR A 477 10.42 2.05 -1.15
N ALA A 478 9.70 1.53 -0.17
CA ALA A 478 9.99 0.28 0.55
C ALA A 478 10.58 -0.81 -0.36
N ASN A 479 11.81 -1.23 -0.10
CA ASN A 479 12.58 -2.16 -0.94
C ASN A 479 13.52 -3.04 -0.09
N SER A 480 14.44 -3.74 -0.76
CA SER A 480 15.52 -4.52 -0.16
C SER A 480 15.04 -5.44 0.93
N MET A 481 13.95 -6.13 0.60
CA MET A 481 13.32 -7.07 1.50
C MET A 481 14.28 -8.22 1.79
N VAL A 482 14.54 -8.47 3.06
CA VAL A 482 15.34 -9.58 3.57
C VAL A 482 14.65 -10.18 4.79
N LEU A 483 14.79 -11.49 4.97
CA LEU A 483 14.32 -12.19 6.17
C LEU A 483 15.40 -12.15 7.26
N ASP A 484 15.01 -11.84 8.49
CA ASP A 484 15.86 -12.12 9.65
C ASP A 484 15.79 -13.60 10.05
N PRO A 485 16.73 -14.09 10.90
CA PRO A 485 16.68 -15.44 11.44
C PRO A 485 15.40 -15.76 12.25
N GLY A 486 14.65 -14.75 12.67
CA GLY A 486 13.36 -14.87 13.35
C GLY A 486 12.16 -14.99 12.42
N GLY A 487 12.34 -14.85 11.10
CA GLY A 487 11.28 -14.92 10.09
C GLY A 487 10.49 -13.62 9.89
N ALA A 488 10.96 -12.49 10.43
CA ALA A 488 10.43 -11.18 10.06
C ALA A 488 11.11 -10.67 8.78
N THR A 489 10.39 -9.86 8.01
CA THR A 489 10.93 -9.17 6.84
C THR A 489 11.14 -7.70 7.14
N TYR A 490 12.06 -7.08 6.42
CA TYR A 490 12.31 -5.66 6.54
C TYR A 490 11.92 -4.92 5.26
N LEU A 491 11.54 -3.66 5.43
CA LEU A 491 11.12 -2.77 4.36
C LEU A 491 11.94 -1.48 4.47
N SER A 492 12.86 -1.28 3.54
CA SER A 492 13.74 -0.11 3.49
C SER A 492 13.07 1.05 2.76
N ASP A 493 12.68 2.09 3.50
CA ASP A 493 11.99 3.27 2.99
C ASP A 493 12.92 4.49 3.10
N GLY A 494 13.03 5.28 2.02
CA GLY A 494 13.93 6.43 1.90
C GLY A 494 13.23 7.78 2.17
N VAL A 495 13.90 8.87 1.80
CA VAL A 495 13.35 10.24 1.95
C VAL A 495 12.09 10.48 1.10
N PHE A 496 11.40 11.59 1.36
CA PHE A 496 10.16 12.08 0.71
C PHE A 496 8.87 11.40 1.20
N HIS A 497 8.99 10.22 1.80
CA HIS A 497 7.85 9.41 2.21
C HIS A 497 7.19 9.81 3.54
N ARG A 498 5.88 9.60 3.60
CA ARG A 498 4.91 9.97 4.64
C ARG A 498 4.09 8.73 5.00
N THR A 499 4.80 7.64 5.30
CA THR A 499 4.24 6.31 5.59
C THR A 499 3.34 6.32 6.83
N GLN A 500 2.19 5.66 6.71
CA GLN A 500 1.17 5.51 7.73
C GLN A 500 0.54 4.11 7.69
N VAL A 501 1.04 3.19 8.51
CA VAL A 501 0.55 1.81 8.56
C VAL A 501 -0.30 1.62 9.82
N GLU A 502 -1.52 1.11 9.66
CA GLU A 502 -2.35 0.71 10.79
C GLU A 502 -2.01 -0.72 11.22
N THR A 503 -1.98 -0.94 12.53
CA THR A 503 -1.67 -2.23 13.15
C THR A 503 -2.67 -2.51 14.26
N PRO A 504 -2.74 -3.76 14.77
CA PRO A 504 -3.53 -4.06 15.97
C PRO A 504 -3.08 -3.23 17.19
N ASP A 505 -1.85 -2.75 17.24
CA ASP A 505 -1.31 -1.95 18.35
C ASP A 505 -1.41 -0.44 18.11
N GLY A 506 -1.98 -0.02 16.97
CA GLY A 506 -2.20 1.36 16.59
C GLY A 506 -1.45 1.80 15.34
N PRO A 507 -1.63 3.07 14.93
CA PRO A 507 -0.98 3.60 13.73
C PRO A 507 0.52 3.82 13.94
N VAL A 508 1.32 3.26 13.05
CA VAL A 508 2.75 3.51 12.92
C VAL A 508 2.98 4.55 11.85
N ARG A 509 3.61 5.67 12.22
CA ARG A 509 3.87 6.81 11.34
C ARG A 509 5.34 7.14 11.24
N ASN A 510 5.76 7.52 10.05
CA ASN A 510 7.10 8.03 9.82
C ASN A 510 7.10 9.16 8.78
N MET A 511 8.09 10.04 8.91
CA MET A 511 8.34 11.12 7.97
C MET A 511 9.81 11.06 7.56
N ASP A 512 10.03 10.86 6.25
CA ASP A 512 11.34 10.72 5.61
C ASP A 512 12.17 9.58 6.20
N ALA A 513 12.41 8.53 5.43
CA ALA A 513 13.36 7.48 5.72
C ALA A 513 13.12 6.68 7.03
N CYS A 514 12.89 5.39 6.88
CA CYS A 514 12.93 4.43 7.97
C CYS A 514 13.10 3.03 7.40
N ILE A 515 13.84 2.19 8.11
CA ILE A 515 13.75 0.76 7.90
C ILE A 515 12.69 0.25 8.86
N TYR A 516 11.63 -0.34 8.31
CA TYR A 516 10.59 -0.99 9.10
C TYR A 516 10.87 -2.49 9.22
N ARG A 517 10.43 -3.07 10.32
CA ARG A 517 10.43 -4.52 10.53
C ARG A 517 8.99 -5.00 10.61
N PHE A 518 8.65 -5.98 9.80
CA PHE A 518 7.33 -6.61 9.74
C PHE A 518 7.43 -8.09 10.06
N GLU A 519 6.74 -8.53 11.11
CA GLU A 519 6.60 -9.94 11.46
C GLU A 519 5.26 -10.49 10.93
N PRO A 520 5.25 -11.24 9.81
CA PRO A 520 4.03 -11.64 9.13
C PRO A 520 3.21 -12.71 9.85
N ARG A 521 3.70 -13.27 10.97
CA ARG A 521 2.94 -14.19 11.83
C ARG A 521 2.06 -13.44 12.82
N THR A 522 2.62 -12.44 13.48
CA THR A 522 1.95 -11.65 14.53
C THR A 522 1.33 -10.36 14.01
N TYR A 523 1.62 -10.01 12.75
CA TYR A 523 1.32 -8.71 12.13
C TYR A 523 1.97 -7.52 12.85
N LYS A 524 3.01 -7.77 13.66
CA LYS A 524 3.77 -6.71 14.30
C LYS A 524 4.54 -5.92 13.25
N PHE A 525 4.31 -4.62 13.20
CA PHE A 525 5.00 -3.69 12.31
C PHE A 525 5.61 -2.57 13.14
N GLU A 526 6.92 -2.36 13.01
CA GLU A 526 7.65 -1.41 13.85
C GLU A 526 8.68 -0.59 13.08
N ARG A 527 8.94 0.63 13.57
CA ARG A 527 10.04 1.49 13.11
C ARG A 527 11.35 0.97 13.70
N TYR A 528 11.98 0.06 12.99
CA TYR A 528 13.20 -0.58 13.45
C TYR A 528 14.39 0.39 13.49
N VAL A 529 14.63 1.14 12.41
CA VAL A 529 15.66 2.19 12.34
C VAL A 529 15.07 3.44 11.68
N PRO A 530 14.45 4.33 12.47
CA PRO A 530 14.12 5.67 12.00
C PRO A 530 15.36 6.57 12.04
N TYR A 531 15.94 6.82 10.88
CA TYR A 531 17.19 7.54 10.72
C TYR A 531 17.15 8.42 9.48
N GLY A 532 18.05 9.41 9.39
CA GLY A 532 18.16 10.31 8.24
C GLY A 532 18.81 9.67 7.02
N PHE A 533 18.38 8.46 6.62
CA PHE A 533 18.86 7.86 5.37
C PHE A 533 18.42 8.70 4.18
N ALA A 534 19.23 8.71 3.12
CA ALA A 534 18.72 9.07 1.81
C ALA A 534 17.89 7.89 1.27
N ASN A 535 18.53 6.73 1.07
CA ASN A 535 17.91 5.57 0.46
C ASN A 535 18.56 4.24 0.93
N PRO A 536 18.03 3.56 1.97
CA PRO A 536 18.67 2.41 2.60
C PRO A 536 18.51 1.08 1.81
N HIS A 537 18.92 1.05 0.53
CA HIS A 537 18.78 -0.12 -0.36
C HIS A 537 19.75 -1.28 -0.09
N GLY A 538 20.84 -1.09 0.65
CA GLY A 538 21.71 -2.22 0.99
C GLY A 538 21.33 -2.79 2.34
N ARG A 539 21.08 -4.10 2.42
CA ARG A 539 20.79 -4.76 3.68
C ARG A 539 21.16 -6.24 3.67
N VAL A 540 21.87 -6.68 4.70
CA VAL A 540 22.28 -8.07 4.84
C VAL A 540 22.48 -8.43 6.31
N PHE A 541 22.20 -9.69 6.66
CA PHE A 541 22.50 -10.24 7.98
C PHE A 541 23.74 -11.13 7.91
N ASP A 542 24.63 -11.00 8.89
CA ASP A 542 25.74 -11.94 9.04
C ASP A 542 25.30 -13.31 9.58
N TYR A 543 26.26 -14.22 9.73
CA TYR A 543 26.01 -15.57 10.24
C TYR A 543 25.35 -15.60 11.63
N TRP A 544 25.59 -14.57 12.46
CA TRP A 544 25.05 -14.46 13.81
C TRP A 544 23.72 -13.68 13.85
N GLY A 545 23.22 -13.21 12.70
CA GLY A 545 22.01 -12.40 12.62
C GLY A 545 22.25 -10.91 12.89
N THR A 546 23.49 -10.43 12.81
CA THR A 546 23.82 -9.02 12.89
C THR A 546 23.42 -8.30 11.62
N ASP A 547 22.60 -7.26 11.74
CA ASP A 547 22.14 -6.45 10.61
C ASP A 547 23.18 -5.40 10.19
N ILE A 548 23.48 -5.39 8.89
CA ILE A 548 24.33 -4.41 8.22
C ILE A 548 23.48 -3.66 7.20
N ILE A 549 23.50 -2.33 7.30
CA ILE A 549 22.71 -1.43 6.46
C ILE A 549 23.65 -0.62 5.57
N THR A 550 23.28 -0.42 4.31
CA THR A 550 23.94 0.54 3.41
C THR A 550 22.93 1.51 2.82
N ASP A 551 23.18 2.80 3.06
CA ASP A 551 22.48 3.91 2.43
C ASP A 551 23.06 4.19 1.05
N ALA A 552 22.35 3.75 0.02
CA ALA A 552 22.83 3.62 -1.34
C ALA A 552 23.35 4.91 -1.94
N THR A 553 22.63 6.02 -1.75
CA THR A 553 22.94 7.31 -2.41
C THR A 553 24.33 7.80 -2.00
N GLY A 554 24.60 7.77 -0.70
CA GLY A 554 25.89 8.18 -0.15
C GLY A 554 26.91 7.04 -0.10
N ASN A 555 26.47 5.79 -0.23
CA ASN A 555 27.18 4.54 0.08
C ASN A 555 27.56 4.39 1.58
N ASN A 556 26.86 5.06 2.48
CA ASN A 556 27.20 5.00 3.90
C ASN A 556 26.78 3.64 4.46
N SER A 557 27.72 2.89 5.05
CA SER A 557 27.43 1.55 5.58
C SER A 557 27.56 1.51 7.10
N TYR A 558 26.55 0.94 7.77
CA TYR A 558 26.34 1.03 9.20
C TYR A 558 26.13 -0.33 9.86
N PHE A 559 26.58 -0.44 11.10
CA PHE A 559 26.25 -1.53 12.02
C PHE A 559 24.91 -1.22 12.70
N ALA A 560 23.83 -1.85 12.25
CA ALA A 560 22.47 -1.50 12.67
C ALA A 560 22.20 -1.62 14.17
N PRO A 561 22.70 -2.66 14.88
CA PRO A 561 22.38 -2.85 16.30
C PRO A 561 22.74 -1.65 17.20
N ALA A 562 23.68 -0.81 16.78
CA ALA A 562 24.07 0.39 17.53
C ALA A 562 23.03 1.53 17.51
N PHE A 563 22.09 1.50 16.56
CA PHE A 563 21.10 2.57 16.36
C PHE A 563 19.74 2.05 15.85
N SER A 564 19.46 0.77 16.08
CA SER A 564 18.12 0.20 15.95
C SER A 564 17.40 0.24 17.29
N GLY A 565 16.11 0.54 17.28
CA GLY A 565 15.30 0.56 18.50
C GLY A 565 14.16 1.56 18.44
N HIS A 566 13.26 1.41 19.41
CA HIS A 566 12.04 2.21 19.47
C HIS A 566 12.33 3.69 19.75
N LEU A 567 11.74 4.55 18.91
CA LEU A 567 11.67 5.99 19.11
C LEU A 567 10.26 6.47 18.77
N GLU A 568 9.70 7.30 19.65
CA GLU A 568 8.41 7.94 19.41
C GLU A 568 8.45 8.83 18.16
N TYR A 569 7.45 8.75 17.30
CA TYR A 569 7.30 9.68 16.19
C TYR A 569 7.19 11.13 16.68
N PRO A 570 7.92 12.10 16.09
CA PRO A 570 8.76 12.04 14.88
C PRO A 570 10.28 11.90 15.15
N ALA A 571 10.69 11.48 16.35
CA ALA A 571 12.12 11.39 16.70
C ALA A 571 12.87 10.39 15.80
N LYS A 572 14.14 10.69 15.54
CA LYS A 572 15.06 9.84 14.76
C LYS A 572 16.33 9.60 15.54
N HIS A 573 17.01 8.50 15.24
CA HIS A 573 18.34 8.23 15.79
C HIS A 573 19.33 9.30 15.36
N ALA A 574 20.24 9.65 16.27
CA ALA A 574 21.35 10.56 15.98
C ALA A 574 22.35 9.90 15.03
N HIS A 575 23.26 10.70 14.47
CA HIS A 575 24.29 10.25 13.52
C HIS A 575 25.01 8.96 13.98
N MET A 576 25.02 7.94 13.13
CA MET A 576 25.75 6.70 13.35
C MET A 576 27.09 6.73 12.61
N LYS A 577 28.15 6.26 13.27
CA LYS A 577 29.47 6.10 12.64
C LYS A 577 29.39 4.97 11.61
N GLU A 578 29.94 5.21 10.43
CA GLU A 578 30.07 4.19 9.41
C GLU A 578 31.17 3.19 9.77
N PHE A 579 31.01 1.91 9.41
CA PHE A 579 31.97 0.88 9.79
C PHE A 579 33.20 0.80 8.86
N TRP A 580 33.18 1.47 7.70
CA TRP A 580 34.33 1.50 6.79
C TRP A 580 34.39 2.78 5.93
N GLU A 581 35.58 3.11 5.43
CA GLU A 581 35.82 4.24 4.53
C GLU A 581 35.67 3.78 3.08
N ARG A 582 34.54 4.15 2.48
CA ARG A 582 34.14 3.73 1.14
C ARG A 582 34.83 4.53 0.01
N PRO A 583 35.25 3.88 -1.09
CA PRO A 583 35.95 4.56 -2.17
C PRO A 583 35.05 5.07 -3.32
N SER A 584 33.76 4.69 -3.37
CA SER A 584 32.86 5.05 -4.47
C SER A 584 31.39 5.14 -4.03
N ARG A 585 30.54 5.77 -4.85
CA ARG A 585 29.07 5.86 -4.66
C ARG A 585 28.35 5.96 -6.01
N PRO A 586 27.08 5.52 -6.12
CA PRO A 586 26.23 4.91 -5.11
C PRO A 586 26.49 3.40 -4.96
N CYS A 587 25.94 2.80 -3.91
CA CYS A 587 25.90 1.35 -3.72
C CYS A 587 24.47 0.82 -3.84
N PRO A 588 24.08 0.21 -4.98
CA PRO A 588 22.71 -0.24 -5.20
C PRO A 588 22.35 -1.53 -4.45
N GLY A 589 23.31 -2.20 -3.81
CA GLY A 589 23.06 -3.43 -3.07
C GLY A 589 24.30 -3.96 -2.39
N THR A 590 24.09 -4.72 -1.32
CA THR A 590 25.17 -5.29 -0.51
C THR A 590 24.89 -6.76 -0.20
N GLY A 591 25.94 -7.49 0.18
CA GLY A 591 25.82 -8.90 0.50
C GLY A 591 26.97 -9.40 1.36
N LEU A 592 26.90 -10.65 1.78
CA LEU A 592 27.97 -11.35 2.48
C LEU A 592 28.25 -12.66 1.76
N ILE A 593 29.53 -13.03 1.67
CA ILE A 593 29.91 -14.31 1.10
C ILE A 593 29.77 -15.39 2.18
N TYR A 594 28.78 -16.26 2.02
CA TYR A 594 28.67 -17.53 2.77
C TYR A 594 28.32 -18.65 1.81
N SER A 595 29.33 -19.17 1.12
CA SER A 595 29.14 -20.20 0.10
C SER A 595 30.42 -20.99 -0.13
N ARG A 596 30.27 -22.32 -0.17
CA ARG A 596 31.35 -23.28 -0.44
C ARG A 596 31.94 -23.15 -1.84
N HIS A 597 31.34 -22.34 -2.71
CA HIS A 597 31.88 -22.00 -4.03
C HIS A 597 33.04 -21.01 -3.97
N PHE A 598 33.21 -20.30 -2.85
CA PHE A 598 34.30 -19.34 -2.66
C PHE A 598 35.34 -19.87 -1.65
N PRO A 599 36.61 -19.40 -1.73
CA PRO A 599 37.65 -19.73 -0.77
C PRO A 599 37.27 -19.50 0.70
N ASP A 600 37.89 -20.23 1.61
CA ASP A 600 37.63 -20.13 3.05
C ASP A 600 37.95 -18.73 3.61
N ASP A 601 38.96 -18.06 3.09
CA ASP A 601 39.34 -16.69 3.49
C ASP A 601 38.38 -15.61 2.96
N TRP A 602 37.40 -15.99 2.13
CA TRP A 602 36.36 -15.07 1.65
C TRP A 602 35.08 -15.13 2.48
N GLN A 603 34.90 -16.19 3.28
CA GLN A 603 33.67 -16.37 4.05
C GLN A 603 33.51 -15.25 5.07
N GLY A 604 32.31 -14.67 5.13
CA GLY A 604 32.01 -13.50 5.96
C GLY A 604 32.51 -12.17 5.42
N ASN A 605 33.14 -12.13 4.24
CA ASN A 605 33.47 -10.85 3.61
C ASN A 605 32.22 -10.13 3.12
N PHE A 606 32.15 -8.84 3.41
CA PHE A 606 31.12 -7.92 2.94
C PHE A 606 31.35 -7.54 1.48
N LEU A 607 30.26 -7.49 0.73
CA LEU A 607 30.22 -7.09 -0.65
C LEU A 607 29.52 -5.74 -0.77
N ASP A 608 30.24 -4.77 -1.33
CA ASP A 608 29.72 -3.46 -1.71
C ASP A 608 29.67 -3.38 -3.24
N CYS A 609 28.47 -3.39 -3.80
CA CYS A 609 28.28 -3.29 -5.24
C CYS A 609 28.32 -1.82 -5.67
N ASN A 610 28.91 -1.51 -6.82
CA ASN A 610 29.04 -0.12 -7.27
C ASN A 610 28.83 0.00 -8.79
N VAL A 611 28.18 1.09 -9.21
CA VAL A 611 27.71 1.26 -10.61
C VAL A 611 28.03 2.63 -11.21
N ILE A 612 28.52 3.59 -10.41
CA ILE A 612 28.95 4.92 -10.90
C ILE A 612 30.38 5.18 -10.43
N GLY A 613 31.24 5.67 -11.33
CA GLY A 613 32.67 5.85 -11.04
C GLY A 613 33.42 4.53 -11.11
N PHE A 614 33.34 3.72 -10.05
CA PHE A 614 33.79 2.33 -10.08
C PHE A 614 32.60 1.42 -10.43
N GLN A 615 32.73 0.65 -11.51
CA GLN A 615 31.74 -0.35 -11.91
C GLN A 615 32.26 -1.74 -11.53
N GLY A 616 31.89 -2.20 -10.34
CA GLY A 616 32.43 -3.44 -9.79
C GLY A 616 31.95 -3.71 -8.37
N ILE A 617 32.56 -4.69 -7.72
CA ILE A 617 32.20 -5.13 -6.37
C ILE A 617 33.45 -5.04 -5.49
N PHE A 618 33.39 -4.28 -4.41
CA PHE A 618 34.42 -4.34 -3.37
C PHE A 618 34.15 -5.53 -2.47
N ARG A 619 35.17 -6.36 -2.27
CA ARG A 619 35.16 -7.42 -1.26
C ARG A 619 35.93 -6.93 -0.04
N VAL A 620 35.22 -6.74 1.06
CA VAL A 620 35.73 -6.12 2.27
C VAL A 620 35.76 -7.16 3.38
N LYS A 621 36.93 -7.35 4.00
CA LYS A 621 37.04 -8.16 5.20
C LYS A 621 36.52 -7.35 6.38
N VAL A 622 35.48 -7.86 7.04
CA VAL A 622 34.92 -7.25 8.25
C VAL A 622 35.46 -7.99 9.47
N SER A 623 35.83 -7.24 10.50
CA SER A 623 36.28 -7.78 11.79
C SER A 623 35.68 -6.96 12.92
N GLU A 624 35.43 -7.60 14.05
CA GLU A 624 34.94 -6.93 15.25
C GLU A 624 35.99 -5.98 15.83
N ASP A 625 35.58 -4.78 16.22
CA ASP A 625 36.38 -3.82 16.99
C ASP A 625 35.56 -3.33 18.20
N GLY A 626 35.90 -3.79 19.40
CA GLY A 626 35.20 -3.40 20.61
C GLY A 626 33.70 -3.78 20.61
N SER A 627 32.83 -2.80 20.86
CA SER A 627 31.37 -3.00 20.86
C SER A 627 30.70 -2.60 19.53
N GLY A 628 31.50 -2.32 18.50
CA GLY A 628 31.02 -1.84 17.20
C GLY A 628 32.15 -1.28 16.35
#